data_AF-A0A7Y5LZ36-F1
#
_entry.id   AF-A0A7Y5LZ36-F1
#
_cell.length_a   1.000
_cell.length_b   1.000
_cell.length_c   1.000
_cell.angle_alpha   90.00
_cell.angle_beta   90.00
_cell.angle_gamma   90.00
#
_symmetry.space_group_name_H-M   'P 1'
#
loop_
_entity.id
_entity.type
_entity.pdbx_description
1 polymer ?
#
loop_
_entity_poly.entity_id
_entity_poly.type
_entity_poly.pdbx_seq_one_letter_code
_entity_poly.pdbx_strand_id
1 'polypeptide(L)' 'AADLMPEQGLVSKALAAAVASGGGRVLPWTVNDPGEAGRLLAAGCAGIVTDRPGDLAAEVRSG' A
#
# COMPACT_ATOMS: atom_id res chain seq x y z
N ALA A 1 8.65 -7.39 13.38
CA ALA A 1 8.89 -6.01 12.91
C ALA A 1 7.64 -5.18 13.12
N ALA A 2 7.74 -3.85 13.14
CA ALA A 2 6.58 -2.98 13.21
C ALA A 2 6.00 -2.74 11.81
N ASP A 3 4.68 -2.89 11.66
CA ASP A 3 3.98 -2.46 10.46
C ASP A 3 3.72 -0.95 10.50
N LEU A 4 3.75 -0.32 9.34
CA LEU A 4 3.41 1.10 9.19
C LEU A 4 2.11 1.25 8.41
N MET A 5 1.24 2.12 8.93
CA MET A 5 -0.02 2.50 8.29
C MET A 5 -0.06 4.01 8.06
N PRO A 6 0.74 4.54 7.12
CA PRO A 6 0.83 5.97 6.88
C PRO A 6 -0.32 6.48 6.00
N GLU A 7 -0.47 7.80 5.94
CA GLU A 7 -1.24 8.43 4.86
C GLU A 7 -0.55 8.12 3.51
N GLN A 8 -1.34 7.81 2.48
CA GLN A 8 -0.86 7.33 1.17
C GLN A 8 0.17 8.23 0.47
N GLY A 9 0.09 9.55 0.64
CA GLY A 9 1.03 10.52 0.08
C GLY A 9 2.43 10.45 0.69
N LEU A 10 2.57 9.82 1.86
CA LEU A 10 3.88 9.63 2.52
C LEU A 10 4.62 8.39 2.02
N VAL A 11 3.97 7.54 1.20
CA VAL A 11 4.58 6.30 0.72
C VAL A 11 5.51 6.56 -0.46
N SER A 12 6.74 6.07 -0.29
CA SER A 12 7.73 5.95 -1.36
C SER A 12 8.25 4.51 -1.45
N LYS A 13 8.83 4.14 -2.62
CA LYS A 13 9.50 2.85 -2.81
C LYS A 13 10.61 2.61 -1.77
N ALA A 14 11.35 3.67 -1.42
CA ALA A 14 12.43 3.59 -0.43
C ALA A 14 11.89 3.27 0.97
N LEU A 15 10.78 3.90 1.36
CA LEU A 15 10.10 3.60 2.63
C LEU A 15 9.63 2.15 2.67
N ALA A 16 8.92 1.69 1.64
CA ALA A 16 8.43 0.32 1.55
C ALA A 16 9.57 -0.71 1.63
N ALA A 17 10.66 -0.48 0.91
CA ALA A 17 11.83 -1.35 0.93
C ALA A 17 12.52 -1.39 2.30
N ALA A 18 12.64 -0.23 2.98
CA ALA A 18 13.25 -0.15 4.31
C ALA A 18 12.41 -0.87 5.38
N VAL A 19 11.09 -0.76 5.30
CA VAL A 19 10.18 -1.46 6.21
C VAL A 19 10.22 -2.97 5.95
N ALA A 20 10.19 -3.37 4.67
CA ALA A 20 10.28 -4.77 4.28
C ALA A 20 11.61 -5.43 4.69
N SER A 21 12.74 -4.73 4.57
CA SER A 21 14.05 -5.24 5.01
C SER A 21 14.14 -5.41 6.53
N GLY A 22 13.36 -4.61 7.28
CA GLY A 22 13.15 -4.80 8.72
C GLY A 22 12.14 -5.90 9.08
N GLY A 23 11.50 -6.53 8.09
CA GLY A 23 10.49 -7.58 8.25
C GLY A 23 9.07 -7.07 8.50
N GLY A 24 8.81 -5.77 8.29
CA GLY A 24 7.50 -5.14 8.48
C GLY A 24 6.74 -4.97 7.17
N ARG A 25 5.51 -4.47 7.27
CA ARG A 25 4.63 -4.19 6.13
C ARG A 25 4.21 -2.73 6.10
N VAL A 26 3.93 -2.22 4.90
CA VAL A 26 3.33 -0.89 4.70
C VAL A 26 1.90 -1.06 4.17
N LEU A 27 0.94 -0.44 4.85
CA LEU A 27 -0.49 -0.53 4.59
C LEU A 27 -1.11 0.88 4.63
N PRO A 28 -0.98 1.70 3.57
CA PRO A 28 -1.42 3.08 3.59
C PRO A 28 -2.94 3.24 3.60
N TRP A 29 -3.39 4.38 4.12
CA TRP A 29 -4.78 4.81 4.14
C TRP A 29 -4.92 6.26 3.61
N THR A 30 -6.08 6.73 3.17
CA THR A 30 -7.23 5.95 2.68
C THR A 30 -7.18 5.99 1.16
N VAL A 31 -6.99 4.82 0.53
CA VAL A 31 -6.74 4.70 -0.90
C VAL A 31 -8.05 4.35 -1.61
N ASN A 32 -8.65 5.32 -2.28
CA ASN A 32 -9.94 5.17 -2.97
C ASN A 32 -9.81 5.28 -4.51
N ASP A 33 -8.63 5.60 -5.02
CA ASP A 33 -8.33 5.71 -6.44
C ASP A 33 -7.60 4.45 -6.95
N PRO A 34 -8.06 3.79 -8.04
CA PRO A 34 -7.41 2.60 -8.58
C PRO A 34 -5.99 2.82 -9.11
N GLY A 35 -5.72 4.00 -9.71
CA GLY A 35 -4.38 4.33 -10.19
C GLY A 35 -3.39 4.44 -9.03
N GLU A 36 -3.83 5.07 -7.95
CA GLU A 36 -3.06 5.20 -6.71
C GLU A 36 -2.86 3.86 -6.00
N ALA A 37 -3.89 3.02 -5.93
CA ALA A 37 -3.78 1.64 -5.45
C ALA A 37 -2.71 0.86 -6.22
N GLY A 38 -2.75 0.91 -7.56
CA GLY A 38 -1.75 0.28 -8.41
C GLY A 38 -0.34 0.83 -8.17
N ARG A 39 -0.18 2.15 -8.04
CA ARG A 39 1.11 2.79 -7.73
C ARG A 39 1.69 2.31 -6.40
N LEU A 40 0.88 2.24 -5.36
CA LEU A 40 1.29 1.86 -4.00
C LEU A 40 1.65 0.38 -3.89
N LEU A 41 0.85 -0.50 -4.51
CA LEU A 41 1.14 -1.93 -4.60
C LEU A 41 2.43 -2.18 -5.39
N ALA A 42 2.59 -1.51 -6.54
CA ALA A 42 3.84 -1.56 -7.32
C ALA A 42 5.05 -0.94 -6.60
N ALA A 43 4.81 -0.12 -5.56
CA ALA A 43 5.87 0.41 -4.70
C ALA A 43 6.30 -0.58 -3.59
N GLY A 44 5.60 -1.71 -3.44
CA GLY A 44 5.89 -2.74 -2.45
C GLY A 44 5.05 -2.67 -1.18
N CYS A 45 3.92 -1.94 -1.19
CA CYS A 45 2.96 -2.01 -0.09
C CYS A 45 2.32 -3.41 -0.04
N ALA A 46 2.09 -3.91 1.18
CA ALA A 46 1.51 -5.24 1.38
C ALA A 46 -0.01 -5.28 1.16
N GLY A 47 -0.62 -4.11 0.98
CA GLY A 47 -2.06 -3.91 0.84
C GLY A 47 -2.38 -2.44 1.03
N ILE A 48 -3.67 -2.09 0.99
CA ILE A 48 -4.17 -0.74 1.17
C ILE A 48 -5.41 -0.76 2.07
N VAL A 49 -5.68 0.36 2.73
CA VAL A 49 -6.93 0.60 3.45
C VAL A 49 -7.81 1.48 2.58
N THR A 50 -9.04 1.05 2.32
CA THR A 50 -9.96 1.70 1.37
C THR A 50 -11.38 1.74 1.90
N ASP A 51 -12.12 2.77 1.54
CA ASP A 51 -13.58 2.83 1.73
C ASP A 51 -14.33 2.15 0.58
N ARG A 52 -13.63 1.81 -0.51
CA ARG A 52 -14.20 1.29 -1.77
C ARG A 52 -13.64 -0.09 -2.15
N PRO A 53 -13.79 -1.13 -1.30
CA PRO A 53 -13.19 -2.44 -1.55
C PRO A 53 -13.74 -3.14 -2.80
N GLY A 54 -14.99 -2.86 -3.19
CA GLY A 54 -15.58 -3.42 -4.41
C GLY A 54 -14.91 -2.93 -5.70
N ASP A 55 -14.47 -1.67 -5.72
CA ASP A 55 -13.91 -1.02 -6.91
C ASP A 55 -12.43 -1.32 -7.10
N LEU A 56 -11.74 -1.79 -6.04
CA LEU A 56 -10.29 -2.03 -6.00
C LEU A 56 -9.91 -3.51 -5.90
N ALA A 57 -10.88 -4.42 -6.02
CA ALA A 57 -10.65 -5.85 -5.84
C ALA A 57 -9.71 -6.44 -6.91
N ALA A 58 -9.62 -5.85 -8.11
CA ALA A 58 -8.77 -6.34 -9.19
C ALA A 58 -7.29 -5.98 -8.95
N GLU A 59 -7.04 -4.80 -8.40
CA GLU A 59 -5.75 -4.21 -8.13
C GLU A 59 -5.04 -4.99 -7.01
N VAL A 60 -5.78 -5.39 -5.97
CA VAL A 60 -5.22 -6.17 -4.86
C VAL A 60 -4.91 -7.62 -5.26
N ARG A 61 -5.63 -8.19 -6.23
CA ARG A 61 -5.42 -9.58 -6.66
C ARG A 61 -4.25 -9.76 -7.63
N SER A 62 -3.71 -8.66 -8.16
CA SER A 62 -2.69 -8.67 -9.20
C SER A 62 -1.29 -8.30 -8.71
N GLY A 63 -1.14 -7.85 -7.46
CA GLY A 63 0.15 -7.62 -6.78
C GLY A 63 0.55 -8.77 -5.87
#